data_AF-A0A975Y7R2-F1
#
_entry.id   AF-A0A975Y7R2-F1
#
_cell.length_a   1.000
_cell.length_b   1.000
_cell.length_c   1.000
_cell.angle_alpha   90.00
_cell.angle_beta   90.00
_cell.angle_gamma   90.00
#
_symmetry.space_group_name_H-M   'P 1'
#
loop_
_entity.id
_entity.type
_entity.pdbx_description
1 polymer ?
#
loop_
_entity_poly.entity_id
_entity_poly.type
_entity_poly.pdbx_seq_one_letter_code
_entity_poly.pdbx_strand_id
1 'polypeptide(L)'
;MGHVGPLWATSFPHAVKRCGTCCPGEVRMAGCTDLEGLRPYVRDEDVRVFGIRDYDAQRAELAELRIMNATVGEIREWGAEELAGAVVQTLEVPVTEGFWVHLDADVLDPSIMPAVDSPDSGGLMPDELAPLLRTLVLSERCVGLNLTVYDPDLDPDGSCAALLAGLLLTAFTRP
;
A
#
# COMPACT_ATOMS: atom_id res chain seq x y z
N MET A 1 -9.45 -6.02 24.32
CA MET A 1 -9.29 -6.54 22.96
C MET A 1 -8.96 -5.33 22.13
N GLY A 2 -7.67 -5.08 21.91
CA GLY A 2 -7.32 -3.93 21.10
C GLY A 2 -7.46 -4.26 19.62
N HIS A 3 -7.45 -3.16 18.86
CA HIS A 3 -7.57 -3.18 17.43
C HIS A 3 -6.18 -3.38 16.84
N VAL A 4 -5.98 -4.49 16.15
CA VAL A 4 -4.94 -4.58 15.12
C VAL A 4 -5.48 -3.79 13.92
N GLY A 5 -4.88 -2.65 13.62
CA GLY A 5 -5.29 -1.75 12.55
C GLY A 5 -4.38 -1.97 11.33
N PRO A 6 -4.84 -2.55 10.21
CA PRO A 6 -3.99 -2.82 9.06
C PRO A 6 -3.45 -1.52 8.40
N LEU A 7 -2.20 -1.54 7.91
CA LEU A 7 -1.51 -0.41 7.23
C LEU A 7 -1.47 -0.65 5.72
N TRP A 8 -2.45 -0.14 5.00
CA TRP A 8 -2.62 -0.44 3.58
C TRP A 8 -1.74 0.43 2.68
N ALA A 9 -0.74 -0.13 1.98
CA ALA A 9 0.22 0.62 1.16
C ALA A 9 0.08 0.32 -0.35
N THR A 10 -1.05 0.66 -0.98
CA THR A 10 -1.27 0.37 -2.41
C THR A 10 -1.10 1.58 -3.33
N SER A 11 -0.59 1.33 -4.53
CA SER A 11 -0.52 2.23 -5.69
C SER A 11 -1.79 2.37 -6.50
N PHE A 12 -2.82 1.55 -6.27
CA PHE A 12 -4.10 1.70 -6.97
C PHE A 12 -5.22 2.13 -6.03
N PRO A 13 -5.78 3.35 -6.18
CA PRO A 13 -6.91 3.80 -5.37
C PRO A 13 -8.22 3.03 -5.63
N HIS A 14 -8.27 2.12 -6.61
CA HIS A 14 -9.47 1.29 -6.84
C HIS A 14 -9.73 0.26 -5.73
N ALA A 15 -8.72 -0.11 -4.94
CA ALA A 15 -8.94 -0.94 -3.75
C ALA A 15 -9.70 -0.18 -2.65
N VAL A 16 -9.47 1.14 -2.52
CA VAL A 16 -10.21 2.01 -1.59
C VAL A 16 -11.69 2.07 -1.98
N LYS A 17 -12.01 2.10 -3.28
CA LYS A 17 -13.40 2.01 -3.78
C LYS A 17 -14.12 0.69 -3.45
N ARG A 18 -13.39 -0.39 -3.11
CA ARG A 18 -13.96 -1.69 -2.74
C ARG A 18 -14.15 -1.86 -1.23
N CYS A 19 -13.54 -1.00 -0.42
CA CYS A 19 -13.84 -0.91 1.00
C CYS A 19 -15.08 0.00 1.15
N GLY A 20 -16.28 -0.57 1.11
CA GLY A 20 -17.53 0.21 1.13
C GLY A 20 -17.86 0.90 2.46
N THR A 21 -16.85 1.21 3.28
CA THR A 21 -16.87 2.29 4.27
C THR A 21 -16.69 3.67 3.64
N CYS A 22 -16.13 3.77 2.43
CA CYS A 22 -15.65 5.05 1.86
C CYS A 22 -16.63 5.82 0.94
N CYS A 23 -17.80 5.28 0.58
CA CYS A 23 -18.69 5.96 -0.40
C CYS A 23 -20.05 6.40 0.19
N PRO A 24 -20.32 7.70 0.34
CA PRO A 24 -21.68 8.22 0.35
C PRO A 24 -22.18 8.45 -1.09
N GLY A 25 -22.67 7.39 -1.74
CA GLY A 25 -23.43 7.49 -3.01
C GLY A 25 -22.91 6.62 -4.15
N GLU A 26 -23.81 5.80 -4.71
CA GLU A 26 -23.75 5.07 -6.01
C GLU A 26 -22.38 4.45 -6.37
N VAL A 27 -22.00 3.25 -5.88
CA VAL A 27 -22.53 1.93 -6.23
C VAL A 27 -22.26 0.98 -5.05
N ARG A 28 -23.31 0.49 -4.38
CA ARG A 28 -23.18 -0.43 -3.24
C ARG A 28 -22.88 -1.85 -3.69
N MET A 29 -21.62 -2.28 -3.60
CA MET A 29 -21.29 -3.71 -3.50
C MET A 29 -21.62 -4.20 -2.07
N ALA A 30 -22.92 -4.25 -1.73
CA ALA A 30 -23.42 -4.54 -0.38
C ALA A 30 -22.98 -5.91 0.20
N GLY A 31 -22.40 -6.80 -0.62
CA GLY A 31 -21.97 -8.13 -0.20
C GLY A 31 -20.57 -8.20 0.44
N CYS A 32 -19.68 -7.22 0.20
CA CYS A 32 -18.28 -7.30 0.66
C CYS A 32 -17.94 -6.36 1.83
N THR A 33 -18.89 -5.53 2.26
CA THR A 33 -18.67 -4.51 3.31
C THR A 33 -19.09 -4.98 4.70
N ASP A 34 -19.71 -6.15 4.78
CA ASP A 34 -20.28 -6.76 5.99
C ASP A 34 -20.15 -8.29 5.93
N LEU A 35 -19.09 -8.78 5.28
CA LEU A 35 -18.65 -10.17 5.43
C LEU A 35 -18.54 -10.48 6.92
N GLU A 36 -19.30 -11.50 7.32
CA GLU A 36 -19.38 -11.96 8.71
C GLU A 36 -19.92 -10.92 9.72
N GLY A 37 -20.54 -9.83 9.27
CA GLY A 37 -21.07 -8.79 10.16
C GLY A 37 -20.01 -7.84 10.73
N LEU A 38 -18.78 -7.87 10.20
CA LEU A 38 -17.59 -7.25 10.82
C LEU A 38 -17.23 -5.88 10.26
N ARG A 39 -18.14 -4.91 10.37
CA ARG A 39 -17.92 -3.52 9.90
C ARG A 39 -17.73 -2.49 11.01
N PRO A 40 -16.88 -1.46 10.82
CA PRO A 40 -15.91 -1.34 9.72
C PRO A 40 -14.71 -2.28 9.94
N TYR A 41 -14.15 -2.85 8.87
CA TYR A 41 -12.93 -3.68 8.96
C TYR A 41 -11.71 -2.86 9.39
N VAL A 42 -11.65 -1.62 8.91
CA VAL A 42 -10.53 -0.70 9.09
C VAL A 42 -11.12 0.70 9.22
N ARG A 43 -10.52 1.53 10.07
CA ARG A 43 -10.90 2.94 10.20
C ARG A 43 -10.07 3.77 9.22
N ASP A 44 -10.69 4.77 8.60
CA ASP A 44 -10.01 5.60 7.61
C ASP A 44 -8.77 6.29 8.20
N GLU A 45 -8.83 6.70 9.48
CA GLU A 45 -7.71 7.30 10.20
C GLU A 45 -6.52 6.36 10.49
N ASP A 46 -6.69 5.05 10.30
CA ASP A 46 -5.64 4.04 10.48
C ASP A 46 -4.99 3.64 9.13
N VAL A 47 -5.51 4.15 8.01
CA VAL A 47 -5.00 3.86 6.66
C VAL A 47 -3.93 4.87 6.26
N ARG A 48 -2.86 4.41 5.61
CA ARG A 48 -1.80 5.26 5.04
C ARG A 48 -1.44 4.78 3.63
N VAL A 49 -1.72 5.56 2.60
CA VAL A 49 -1.52 5.16 1.20
C VAL A 49 -0.20 5.73 0.64
N PHE A 50 0.58 4.92 -0.08
CA PHE A 50 1.88 5.32 -0.63
C PHE A 50 1.98 5.03 -2.12
N GLY A 51 2.75 5.84 -2.84
CA GLY A 51 3.09 5.57 -4.24
C GLY A 51 1.98 5.91 -5.23
N ILE A 52 0.99 6.71 -4.79
CA ILE A 52 0.00 7.31 -5.68
C ILE A 52 0.72 8.23 -6.68
N ARG A 53 0.30 8.23 -7.94
CA ARG A 53 0.88 9.16 -8.93
C ARG A 53 0.50 10.60 -8.60
N ASP A 54 1.38 11.55 -8.89
CA ASP A 54 1.15 12.97 -8.60
C ASP A 54 -0.07 13.55 -9.33
N TYR A 55 -0.45 12.95 -10.46
CA TYR A 55 -1.62 13.34 -11.27
C TYR A 55 -2.89 12.53 -10.96
N ASP A 56 -2.86 11.61 -10.00
CA ASP A 56 -4.00 10.75 -9.69
C ASP A 56 -5.17 11.56 -9.10
N ALA A 57 -6.31 11.53 -9.78
CA ALA A 57 -7.51 12.28 -9.38
C ALA A 57 -8.12 11.75 -8.06
N GLN A 58 -7.89 10.48 -7.70
CA GLN A 58 -8.40 9.89 -6.46
C GLN A 58 -7.71 10.45 -5.21
N ARG A 59 -6.61 11.20 -5.35
CA ARG A 59 -5.98 11.88 -4.22
C ARG A 59 -6.95 12.82 -3.50
N ALA A 60 -7.88 13.45 -4.22
CA ALA A 60 -8.89 14.33 -3.63
C ALA A 60 -9.84 13.56 -2.69
N GLU A 61 -10.25 12.35 -3.07
CA GLU A 61 -11.13 11.49 -2.27
C GLU A 61 -10.43 11.04 -0.98
N LEU A 62 -9.15 10.65 -1.05
CA LEU A 62 -8.35 10.31 0.13
C LEU A 62 -8.25 11.47 1.12
N ALA A 63 -8.09 12.69 0.60
CA ALA A 63 -8.06 13.90 1.42
C ALA A 63 -9.42 14.18 2.10
N GLU A 64 -10.54 13.98 1.39
CA GLU A 64 -11.89 14.12 1.95
C GLU A 64 -12.15 13.12 3.10
N LEU A 65 -11.65 11.89 2.94
CA LEU A 65 -11.73 10.82 3.94
C LEU A 65 -10.69 10.96 5.07
N ARG A 66 -9.80 11.96 4.98
CA ARG A 66 -8.66 12.16 5.90
C ARG A 66 -7.71 10.95 5.97
N ILE A 67 -7.65 10.17 4.91
CA ILE A 67 -6.68 9.09 4.76
C ILE A 67 -5.33 9.74 4.41
N MET A 68 -4.33 9.56 5.27
CA MET A 68 -3.01 10.09 4.97
C MET A 68 -2.46 9.37 3.74
N ASN A 69 -1.83 10.13 2.86
CA ASN A 69 -1.24 9.59 1.65
C ASN A 69 0.07 10.31 1.33
N ALA A 70 0.96 9.63 0.60
CA ALA A 70 2.14 10.22 -0.01
C ALA A 70 2.24 9.80 -1.47
N THR A 71 2.42 10.77 -2.36
CA THR A 71 2.64 10.52 -3.78
C THR A 71 4.05 10.01 -4.05
N VAL A 72 4.28 9.49 -5.26
CA VAL A 72 5.63 9.15 -5.74
C VAL A 72 6.55 10.38 -5.66
N GLY A 73 6.10 11.56 -6.08
CA GLY A 73 6.86 12.80 -5.97
C GLY A 73 7.24 13.14 -4.53
N GLU A 74 6.31 13.00 -3.58
CA GLU A 74 6.55 13.29 -2.15
C GLU A 74 7.52 12.28 -1.51
N ILE A 75 7.42 11.00 -1.89
CA ILE A 75 8.37 9.95 -1.46
C ILE A 75 9.79 10.30 -1.95
N ARG A 76 9.93 10.75 -3.20
CA ARG A 76 11.21 11.16 -3.78
C ARG A 76 11.77 12.42 -3.13
N GLU A 77 10.93 13.40 -2.84
CA GLU A 77 11.33 14.67 -2.23
C GLU A 77 11.79 14.49 -0.79
N TRP A 78 11.06 13.71 0.00
CA TRP A 78 11.36 13.52 1.43
C TRP A 78 12.43 12.45 1.66
N GLY A 79 12.50 11.44 0.80
CA GLY A 79 13.27 10.23 1.04
C GLY A 79 12.37 9.11 1.56
N ALA A 80 12.46 7.96 0.91
CA ALA A 80 11.59 6.81 1.17
C ALA A 80 11.75 6.25 2.60
N GLU A 81 12.97 6.19 3.12
CA GLU A 81 13.23 5.68 4.47
C GLU A 81 12.71 6.65 5.54
N GLU A 82 12.97 7.94 5.38
CA GLU A 82 12.55 9.00 6.29
C GLU A 82 11.02 9.13 6.35
N LEU A 83 10.37 9.10 5.19
CA LEU A 83 8.92 9.16 5.08
C LEU A 83 8.27 7.93 5.74
N ALA A 84 8.76 6.72 5.46
CA ALA A 84 8.27 5.52 6.12
C ALA A 84 8.49 5.56 7.63
N GLY A 85 9.63 6.07 8.10
CA GLY A 85 9.93 6.23 9.52
C GLY A 85 8.95 7.16 10.22
N ALA A 86 8.64 8.30 9.60
CA ALA A 86 7.64 9.24 10.11
C ALA A 86 6.25 8.61 10.16
N VAL A 87 5.87 7.85 9.13
CA VAL A 87 4.58 7.13 9.06
C VAL A 87 4.46 6.12 10.19
N VAL A 88 5.48 5.29 10.41
CA VAL A 88 5.47 4.27 11.47
C VAL A 88 5.22 4.90 12.83
N GLN A 89 5.82 6.06 13.11
CA GLN A 89 5.57 6.81 14.35
C GLN A 89 4.10 7.23 14.51
N THR A 90 3.39 7.53 13.41
CA THR A 90 1.96 7.87 13.46
C THR A 90 1.04 6.68 13.77
N LEU A 91 1.57 5.46 13.70
CA LEU A 91 0.84 4.21 13.93
C LEU A 91 1.16 3.58 15.29
N GLU A 92 2.08 4.19 16.05
CA GLU A 92 2.48 3.73 17.37
C GLU A 92 1.36 3.89 18.41
N VAL A 93 1.51 3.20 19.55
CA VAL A 93 0.53 3.17 20.64
C VAL A 93 0.21 4.60 21.13
N PRO A 94 -1.08 4.92 21.37
CA PRO A 94 -2.22 4.01 21.43
C PRO A 94 -3.00 3.84 20.11
N VAL A 95 -2.42 4.19 18.96
CA VAL A 95 -3.13 4.24 17.68
C VAL A 95 -3.50 2.84 17.18
N THR A 96 -2.54 1.93 17.03
CA THR A 96 -2.80 0.53 16.60
C THR A 96 -2.05 -0.50 17.46
N GLU A 97 -2.59 -1.72 17.62
CA GLU A 97 -1.84 -2.83 18.24
C GLU A 97 -0.77 -3.40 17.29
N GLY A 98 -0.94 -3.19 16.00
CA GLY A 98 -0.06 -3.62 14.91
C GLY A 98 -0.72 -3.35 13.57
N PHE A 99 0.04 -3.50 12.50
CA PHE A 99 -0.36 -3.16 11.15
C PHE A 99 0.08 -4.17 10.09
N TRP A 100 -0.67 -4.22 8.99
CA TRP A 100 -0.46 -5.14 7.88
C TRP A 100 -0.11 -4.39 6.61
N VAL A 101 1.01 -4.69 5.94
CA VAL A 101 1.40 -4.04 4.67
C VAL A 101 0.73 -4.70 3.47
N HIS A 102 -0.05 -3.94 2.71
CA HIS A 102 -0.57 -4.37 1.40
C HIS A 102 0.27 -3.77 0.30
N LEU A 103 0.98 -4.58 -0.48
CA LEU A 103 1.84 -4.14 -1.58
C LEU A 103 1.25 -4.59 -2.92
N ASP A 104 0.90 -3.64 -3.76
CA ASP A 104 0.51 -3.93 -5.15
C ASP A 104 1.75 -3.81 -6.05
N ALA A 105 1.96 -4.80 -6.92
CA ALA A 105 3.12 -4.83 -7.81
C ALA A 105 3.16 -3.63 -8.76
N ASP A 106 2.00 -3.08 -9.13
CA ASP A 106 1.85 -1.91 -10.01
C ASP A 106 2.28 -0.57 -9.38
N VAL A 107 2.75 -0.58 -8.13
CA VAL A 107 3.41 0.59 -7.53
C VAL A 107 4.69 0.92 -8.25
N LEU A 108 5.35 -0.14 -8.76
CA LEU A 108 6.54 -0.03 -9.55
C LEU A 108 6.22 0.54 -10.93
N ASP A 109 7.18 1.27 -11.48
CA ASP A 109 7.04 1.77 -12.84
C ASP A 109 6.95 0.62 -13.86
N PRO A 110 6.14 0.74 -14.92
CA PRO A 110 5.98 -0.32 -15.93
C PRO A 110 7.28 -0.67 -16.69
N SER A 111 8.27 0.22 -16.70
CA SER A 111 9.61 -0.11 -17.23
C SER A 111 10.34 -1.18 -16.40
N ILE A 112 9.90 -1.40 -15.17
CA ILE A 112 10.45 -2.36 -14.20
C ILE A 112 9.47 -3.51 -13.94
N MET A 113 8.17 -3.21 -13.85
CA MET A 113 7.10 -4.17 -13.57
C MET A 113 6.01 -4.14 -14.64
N PRO A 114 6.27 -4.70 -15.84
CA PRO A 114 5.26 -4.80 -16.89
C PRO A 114 4.21 -5.90 -16.61
N ALA A 115 4.46 -6.80 -15.65
CA ALA A 115 3.65 -7.98 -15.37
C ALA A 115 2.45 -7.69 -14.45
N VAL A 116 1.61 -6.73 -14.87
CA VAL A 116 0.40 -6.29 -14.17
C VAL A 116 -0.70 -5.91 -15.17
N ASP A 117 -1.96 -6.03 -14.78
CA ASP A 117 -3.11 -5.73 -15.65
C ASP A 117 -3.31 -4.24 -15.97
N SER A 118 -2.82 -3.34 -15.11
CA SER A 118 -3.06 -1.89 -15.20
C SER A 118 -1.81 -1.08 -14.92
N PRO A 119 -0.78 -1.16 -15.78
CA PRO A 119 0.46 -0.42 -15.60
C PRO A 119 0.22 1.09 -15.68
N ASP A 120 0.80 1.84 -14.75
CA ASP A 120 0.74 3.31 -14.75
C ASP A 120 2.13 3.93 -14.62
N SER A 121 2.50 4.77 -15.59
CA SER A 121 3.83 5.37 -15.69
C SER A 121 4.17 6.28 -14.51
N GLY A 122 5.46 6.52 -14.28
CA GLY A 122 5.91 7.39 -13.19
C GLY A 122 5.79 6.72 -11.82
N GLY A 123 5.82 5.38 -11.78
CA GLY A 123 5.83 4.61 -10.55
C GLY A 123 7.16 4.67 -9.80
N LEU A 124 7.20 3.97 -8.66
CA LEU A 124 8.42 3.82 -7.88
C LEU A 124 9.44 2.95 -8.62
N MET A 125 10.71 3.25 -8.39
CA MET A 125 11.83 2.39 -8.79
C MET A 125 12.18 1.42 -7.64
N PRO A 126 12.85 0.29 -7.93
CA PRO A 126 13.25 -0.69 -6.91
C PRO A 126 14.04 -0.09 -5.74
N ASP A 127 14.92 0.87 -6.01
CA ASP A 127 15.74 1.58 -5.02
C ASP A 127 14.95 2.60 -4.19
N GLU A 128 13.75 2.98 -4.64
CA GLU A 128 12.81 3.81 -3.88
C GLU A 128 11.88 2.95 -3.02
N LEU A 129 11.38 1.83 -3.58
CA LEU A 129 10.47 0.93 -2.90
C LEU A 129 11.16 0.10 -1.81
N ALA A 130 12.39 -0.39 -2.05
CA ALA A 130 13.11 -1.22 -1.09
C ALA A 130 13.31 -0.55 0.28
N PRO A 131 13.84 0.69 0.39
CA PRO A 131 13.98 1.36 1.69
C PRO A 131 12.62 1.68 2.34
N LEU A 132 11.62 2.12 1.56
CA LEU A 132 10.25 2.34 2.05
C LEU A 132 9.71 1.06 2.71
N LEU A 133 9.72 -0.04 1.96
CA LEU A 133 9.18 -1.32 2.39
C LEU A 133 9.94 -1.88 3.59
N ARG A 134 11.28 -1.81 3.56
CA ARG A 134 12.15 -2.26 4.65
C ARG A 134 11.79 -1.59 5.96
N THR A 135 11.65 -0.26 5.97
CA THR A 135 11.30 0.49 7.18
C THR A 135 9.93 0.09 7.72
N LEU A 136 8.95 -0.15 6.85
CA LEU A 136 7.64 -0.63 7.27
C LEU A 136 7.70 -2.05 7.85
N VAL A 137 8.31 -3.01 7.14
CA VAL A 137 8.28 -4.43 7.56
C VAL A 137 9.20 -4.75 8.74
N LEU A 138 10.22 -3.93 9.00
CA LEU A 138 11.09 -4.10 10.17
C LEU A 138 10.52 -3.50 11.45
N SER A 139 9.45 -2.71 11.37
CA SER A 139 8.71 -2.26 12.55
C SER A 139 8.21 -3.47 13.35
N GLU A 140 8.39 -3.44 14.68
CA GLU A 140 7.83 -4.46 15.58
C GLU A 140 6.29 -4.52 15.54
N ARG A 141 5.67 -3.48 14.97
CA ARG A 141 4.22 -3.39 14.78
C ARG A 141 3.76 -4.00 13.46
N CYS A 142 4.64 -4.29 12.51
CA CYS A 142 4.25 -4.98 11.29
C CYS A 142 3.90 -6.44 11.61
N VAL A 143 2.63 -6.81 11.47
CA VAL A 143 2.13 -8.17 11.74
C VAL A 143 2.11 -9.05 10.50
N GLY A 144 2.27 -8.48 9.31
CA GLY A 144 2.31 -9.24 8.07
C GLY A 144 2.30 -8.38 6.82
N LEU A 145 2.39 -9.05 5.67
CA LEU A 145 2.41 -8.44 4.35
C LEU A 145 1.69 -9.33 3.34
N ASN A 146 1.03 -8.73 2.36
CA ASN A 146 0.62 -9.40 1.12
C ASN A 146 1.16 -8.63 -0.10
N LEU A 147 1.54 -9.38 -1.13
CA LEU A 147 1.90 -8.89 -2.44
C LEU A 147 0.78 -9.25 -3.41
N THR A 148 0.24 -8.28 -4.15
CA THR A 148 -0.89 -8.48 -5.07
C THR A 148 -0.67 -7.83 -6.43
N VAL A 149 -1.60 -8.03 -7.35
CA VAL A 149 -1.62 -7.51 -8.74
C VAL A 149 -0.51 -8.04 -9.68
N TYR A 150 0.42 -8.86 -9.20
CA TYR A 150 1.33 -9.59 -10.09
C TYR A 150 0.57 -10.57 -10.98
N ASP A 151 0.74 -10.44 -12.30
CA ASP A 151 0.18 -11.34 -13.31
C ASP A 151 1.29 -12.21 -13.93
N PRO A 152 1.38 -13.50 -13.58
CA PRO A 152 2.38 -14.41 -14.14
C PRO A 152 2.19 -14.69 -15.63
N ASP A 153 0.99 -14.51 -16.19
CA ASP A 153 0.77 -14.70 -17.63
C ASP A 153 1.51 -13.64 -18.46
N LEU A 154 1.83 -12.50 -17.85
CA LEU A 154 2.61 -11.40 -18.43
C LEU A 154 4.12 -11.48 -18.11
N ASP A 155 4.57 -12.53 -17.40
CA ASP A 155 5.97 -12.73 -16.97
C ASP A 155 6.50 -14.13 -17.34
N PRO A 156 6.56 -14.48 -18.63
CA PRO A 156 6.87 -15.85 -19.06
C PRO A 156 8.29 -16.32 -18.71
N ASP A 157 9.23 -15.40 -18.50
CA ASP A 157 10.60 -15.71 -18.09
C ASP A 157 10.81 -15.63 -16.56
N GLY A 158 9.79 -15.23 -15.81
CA GLY A 158 9.83 -15.12 -14.34
C GLY A 158 10.71 -13.99 -13.82
N SER A 159 11.15 -13.06 -14.68
CA SER A 159 12.03 -11.97 -14.29
C SER A 159 11.36 -10.99 -13.33
N CYS A 160 10.07 -10.70 -13.52
CA CYS A 160 9.30 -9.84 -12.61
C CYS A 160 9.06 -10.52 -11.26
N ALA A 161 8.74 -11.82 -11.25
CA ALA A 161 8.66 -12.60 -10.02
C ALA A 161 10.00 -12.61 -9.26
N ALA A 162 11.12 -12.80 -9.96
CA ALA A 162 12.45 -12.77 -9.35
C ALA A 162 12.78 -11.39 -8.75
N LEU A 163 12.40 -10.31 -9.43
CA LEU A 163 12.54 -8.95 -8.92
C LEU A 163 11.73 -8.75 -7.62
N LEU A 164 10.44 -9.13 -7.61
CA LEU A 164 9.58 -9.01 -6.43
C LEU A 164 10.12 -9.84 -5.26
N ALA A 165 10.55 -11.07 -5.51
CA ALA A 165 11.18 -11.91 -4.50
C ALA A 165 12.47 -11.28 -3.94
N GLY A 166 13.30 -10.68 -4.80
CA GLY A 166 14.51 -9.96 -4.41
C GLY A 166 14.22 -8.72 -3.55
N LEU A 167 13.18 -7.95 -3.89
CA LEU A 167 12.71 -6.81 -3.10
C LEU A 167 12.24 -7.26 -1.72
N LEU A 168 11.42 -8.31 -1.64
CA LEU A 168 10.97 -8.87 -0.37
C LEU A 168 12.14 -9.38 0.47
N LEU A 169 13.07 -10.12 -0.11
CA LEU A 169 14.27 -10.60 0.59
C LEU A 169 15.07 -9.42 1.16
N THR A 170 15.26 -8.37 0.37
CA THR A 170 15.96 -7.15 0.79
C THR A 170 15.24 -6.44 1.93
N ALA A 171 13.91 -6.40 1.89
CA ALA A 171 13.11 -5.76 2.94
C ALA A 171 13.14 -6.53 4.27
N PHE A 172 13.04 -7.87 4.24
CA PHE A 172 12.97 -8.70 5.45
C PHE A 172 14.31 -9.05 6.08
N THR A 173 15.42 -8.95 5.34
CA THR A 173 16.74 -9.34 5.86
C THR A 173 17.25 -8.31 6.87
N ARG A 174 17.35 -8.70 8.15
CA ARG A 174 18.02 -7.88 9.18
C ARG A 174 19.55 -7.90 8.94
N PRO A 175 20.26 -6.78 9.19
CA PRO A 175 21.72 -6.74 9.11
C PRO A 175 22.38 -7.73 10.08
#